data_AF-A0AAQ4PXM3-F1
#
_entry.id   AF-A0AAQ4PXM3-F1
#
_cell.length_a   1.000
_cell.length_b   1.000
_cell.length_c   1.000
_cell.angle_alpha   90.00
_cell.angle_beta   90.00
_cell.angle_gamma   90.00
#
_symmetry.space_group_name_H-M   'P 1'
#
loop_
_entity.id
_entity.type
_entity.pdbx_description
1 polymer ?
#
loop_
_entity_poly.entity_id
_entity_poly.type
_entity_poly.pdbx_seq_one_letter_code
_entity_poly.pdbx_strand_id
1 'polypeptide(L)'
;MKTSSAFSLVWILGHLCAAQTQTSPGAEPDVGEQGPLPLQDIWDELRELRDTVVEQKVELRYLTERVTAAESVVEALEMANAVGKVAFSASLLESGEGNTGSDVFVSSFGYFTAAVRALYYFSFTGHVAHTESGTLMRLVKNEDFIVASGDRRTTAEDPEDNVANGVVLQLEVGDVVSVQLSGEIWDDQYHRTTFNGFLLFPL
;
A
#
# COMPACT_ATOMS: atom_id res chain seq x y z
N MET A 1 19.71 0.96 -15.00
CA MET A 1 21.15 1.29 -15.01
C MET A 1 21.83 0.37 -14.01
N LYS A 2 22.67 -0.57 -14.47
CA LYS A 2 23.45 -1.49 -13.61
C LYS A 2 24.88 -0.97 -13.57
N THR A 3 25.36 -0.48 -12.43
CA THR A 3 26.75 -0.03 -12.27
C THR A 3 27.56 -1.05 -11.49
N SER A 4 28.67 -1.44 -12.12
CA SER A 4 29.62 -2.48 -11.76
C SER A 4 30.50 -2.06 -10.57
N SER A 5 30.50 -2.86 -9.51
CA SER A 5 31.33 -2.69 -8.29
C SER A 5 32.77 -3.21 -8.44
N ALA A 6 33.26 -3.39 -9.68
CA ALA A 6 34.56 -4.02 -9.94
C ALA A 6 35.76 -3.03 -10.02
N PHE A 7 35.53 -1.71 -9.98
CA PHE A 7 36.59 -0.73 -10.28
C PHE A 7 37.41 -0.25 -9.07
N SER A 8 37.03 -0.57 -7.83
CA SER A 8 37.72 -0.03 -6.65
C SER A 8 38.92 -0.84 -6.14
N LEU A 9 39.14 -2.08 -6.61
CA LEU A 9 40.24 -2.93 -6.10
C LEU A 9 41.57 -2.79 -6.86
N VAL A 10 41.60 -2.15 -8.03
CA VAL A 10 42.82 -2.07 -8.86
C VAL A 10 43.72 -0.88 -8.49
N TRP A 11 43.21 0.11 -7.77
CA TRP A 11 43.96 1.34 -7.45
C TRP A 11 44.94 1.24 -6.27
N ILE A 12 44.84 0.20 -5.42
CA ILE A 12 45.68 0.11 -4.21
C ILE A 12 47.07 -0.50 -4.49
N LEU A 13 47.26 -1.19 -5.63
CA LEU A 13 48.54 -1.83 -5.98
C LEU A 13 49.50 -0.94 -6.81
N GLY A 14 49.09 0.28 -7.19
CA GLY A 14 49.84 1.12 -8.14
C GLY A 14 50.78 2.17 -7.53
N HIS A 15 50.72 2.46 -6.23
CA HIS A 15 51.43 3.61 -5.65
C HIS A 15 52.74 3.32 -4.92
N LEU A 16 53.24 2.09 -4.91
CA LEU A 16 54.55 1.79 -4.31
C LEU A 16 55.72 1.65 -5.31
N CYS A 17 55.49 1.88 -6.61
CA CYS A 17 56.50 1.63 -7.65
C CYS A 17 57.12 2.91 -8.26
N ALA A 18 57.09 4.04 -7.53
CA ALA A 18 57.59 5.32 -8.04
C ALA A 18 58.40 6.10 -6.99
N ALA A 19 59.37 5.46 -6.34
CA ALA A 19 60.46 6.18 -5.69
C ALA A 19 61.68 5.27 -5.60
N GLN A 20 62.52 5.28 -6.64
CA GLN A 20 63.98 5.29 -6.56
C GLN A 20 64.59 4.89 -7.92
N THR A 21 65.04 5.89 -8.66
CA THR A 21 66.17 5.71 -9.58
C THR A 21 67.06 6.91 -9.44
N GLN A 22 68.17 6.76 -8.71
CA GLN A 22 69.47 7.37 -8.98
C GLN A 22 70.41 7.05 -7.81
N THR A 23 71.41 6.20 -8.05
CA THR A 23 72.83 6.45 -7.72
C THR A 23 73.69 5.30 -8.27
N SER A 24 74.68 5.65 -9.10
CA SER A 24 75.85 4.83 -9.43
C SER A 24 76.95 5.08 -8.38
N PRO A 25 78.12 4.39 -8.41
CA PRO A 25 78.51 3.40 -7.42
C PRO A 25 79.61 3.90 -6.46
N GLY A 26 79.68 3.28 -5.29
CA GLY A 26 80.88 3.31 -4.45
C GLY A 26 80.68 3.93 -3.09
N ALA A 27 80.47 3.07 -2.09
CA ALA A 27 80.96 3.13 -0.72
C ALA A 27 80.11 2.14 0.08
N GLU A 28 80.74 1.12 0.66
CA GLU A 28 80.09 0.28 1.66
C GLU A 28 79.63 1.15 2.83
N PRO A 29 78.42 0.91 3.38
CA PRO A 29 78.17 1.13 4.78
C PRO A 29 77.83 -0.20 5.45
N ASP A 30 78.71 -0.58 6.37
CA ASP A 30 78.39 -0.99 7.73
C ASP A 30 77.06 -1.75 7.91
N VAL A 31 77.18 -3.08 8.01
CA VAL A 31 76.10 -4.00 8.36
C VAL A 31 75.79 -3.81 9.85
N GLY A 32 75.05 -2.75 10.15
CA GLY A 32 74.28 -2.67 11.39
C GLY A 32 73.17 -3.71 11.35
N GLU A 33 73.17 -4.64 12.31
CA GLU A 33 72.11 -5.62 12.55
C GLU A 33 70.74 -4.93 12.61
N GLN A 34 70.02 -4.90 11.49
CA GLN A 34 68.58 -4.79 11.51
C GLN A 34 68.05 -6.17 11.88
N GLY A 35 67.77 -6.35 13.18
CA GLY A 35 66.99 -7.48 13.66
C GLY A 35 65.71 -7.61 12.81
N PRO A 36 65.26 -8.84 12.54
CA PRO A 36 64.17 -9.09 11.59
C PRO A 36 62.94 -8.27 11.98
N LEU A 37 62.40 -7.49 11.03
CA LEU A 37 61.09 -6.85 11.18
C LEU A 37 60.10 -7.90 11.70
N PRO A 38 59.29 -7.57 12.74
CA PRO A 38 58.55 -8.59 13.47
C PRO A 38 57.47 -9.16 12.56
N LEU A 39 57.80 -10.28 11.91
CA LEU A 39 56.90 -11.04 11.06
C LEU A 39 55.56 -11.33 11.77
N GLN A 40 55.58 -11.36 13.11
CA GLN A 40 54.46 -11.52 14.02
C GLN A 40 53.31 -10.54 13.75
N ASP A 41 53.61 -9.24 13.59
CA ASP A 41 52.59 -8.19 13.45
C ASP A 41 51.80 -8.37 12.14
N ILE A 42 52.47 -8.79 11.07
CA ILE A 42 51.85 -9.09 9.77
C ILE A 42 50.90 -10.29 9.89
N TRP A 43 51.29 -11.31 10.66
CA TRP A 43 50.45 -12.49 10.87
C TRP A 43 49.24 -12.21 11.75
N ASP A 44 49.35 -11.26 12.67
CA ASP A 44 48.25 -10.83 13.54
C ASP A 44 47.23 -9.99 12.76
N GLU A 45 47.68 -9.02 11.94
CA GLU A 45 46.78 -8.27 11.04
C GLU A 45 46.07 -9.18 10.02
N LEU A 46 46.77 -10.17 9.44
CA LEU A 46 46.15 -11.15 8.53
C LEU A 46 45.11 -12.03 9.24
N ARG A 47 45.31 -12.31 10.53
CA ARG A 47 44.37 -13.05 11.36
C ARG A 47 43.12 -12.21 11.64
N GLU A 48 43.29 -10.95 12.03
CA GLU A 48 42.17 -10.02 12.23
C GLU A 48 41.38 -9.79 10.92
N LEU A 49 42.09 -9.61 9.80
CA LEU A 49 41.46 -9.48 8.48
C LEU A 49 40.67 -10.74 8.10
N ARG A 50 41.22 -11.93 8.37
CA ARG A 50 40.48 -13.18 8.13
C ARG A 50 39.22 -13.25 9.00
N ASP A 51 39.34 -12.90 10.27
CA ASP A 51 38.24 -13.04 11.22
C ASP A 51 37.10 -12.04 10.87
N THR A 52 37.44 -10.81 10.48
CA THR A 52 36.47 -9.82 9.95
C THR A 52 35.84 -10.26 8.63
N VAL A 53 36.58 -10.88 7.71
CA VAL A 53 36.01 -11.45 6.47
C VAL A 53 35.03 -12.59 6.78
N VAL A 54 35.33 -13.41 7.78
CA VAL A 54 34.42 -14.48 8.23
C VAL A 54 33.14 -13.88 8.82
N GLU A 55 33.26 -12.85 9.65
CA GLU A 55 32.13 -12.12 10.23
C GLU A 55 31.24 -11.48 9.15
N GLN A 56 31.85 -10.71 8.23
CA GLN A 56 31.14 -10.10 7.10
C GLN A 56 30.43 -11.13 6.22
N LYS A 57 31.02 -12.33 6.04
CA LYS A 57 30.40 -13.42 5.28
C LYS A 57 29.14 -13.95 5.97
N VAL A 58 29.11 -13.97 7.30
CA VAL A 58 27.92 -14.35 8.08
C VAL A 58 26.85 -13.27 7.94
N GLU A 59 27.20 -11.99 8.11
CA GLU A 59 26.26 -10.88 7.95
C GLU A 59 25.65 -10.83 6.54
N LEU A 60 26.46 -11.03 5.49
CA LEU A 60 25.98 -11.07 4.11
C LEU A 60 24.96 -12.18 3.89
N ARG A 61 25.18 -13.36 4.48
CA ARG A 61 24.20 -14.47 4.40
C ARG A 61 22.90 -14.09 5.08
N TYR A 62 22.97 -13.55 6.30
CA TYR A 62 21.81 -13.10 7.04
C TYR A 62 21.02 -12.00 6.31
N LEU A 63 21.72 -11.00 5.77
CA LEU A 63 21.08 -9.94 4.99
C LEU A 63 20.47 -10.47 3.70
N THR A 64 21.13 -11.43 3.02
CA THR A 64 20.57 -12.07 1.82
C THR A 64 19.28 -12.82 2.15
N GLU A 65 19.25 -13.57 3.26
CA GLU A 65 18.03 -14.25 3.74
C GLU A 65 16.91 -13.25 4.05
N ARG A 66 17.23 -12.13 4.72
CA ARG A 66 16.24 -11.08 5.01
C ARG A 66 15.73 -10.37 3.76
N VAL A 67 16.61 -10.06 2.80
CA VAL A 67 16.23 -9.41 1.54
C VAL A 67 15.35 -10.34 0.71
N THR A 68 15.74 -11.61 0.54
CA THR A 68 14.93 -12.58 -0.20
C THR A 68 13.56 -12.83 0.44
N ALA A 69 13.48 -12.88 1.78
CA ALA A 69 12.21 -12.96 2.48
C ALA A 69 11.34 -11.70 2.25
N ALA A 70 11.94 -10.51 2.31
CA ALA A 70 11.24 -9.26 2.08
C ALA A 70 10.76 -9.12 0.62
N GLU A 71 11.59 -9.50 -0.35
CA GLU A 71 11.23 -9.53 -1.78
C GLU A 71 10.04 -10.47 -2.02
N SER A 72 10.04 -11.66 -1.41
CA SER A 72 8.90 -12.59 -1.49
C SER A 72 7.60 -12.00 -0.91
N VAL A 73 7.70 -11.28 0.22
CA VAL A 73 6.53 -10.59 0.81
C VAL A 73 6.02 -9.48 -0.13
N VAL A 74 6.92 -8.70 -0.72
CA VAL A 74 6.56 -7.65 -1.69
C VAL A 74 5.89 -8.23 -2.93
N GLU A 75 6.43 -9.30 -3.52
CA GLU A 75 5.80 -9.96 -4.66
C GLU A 75 4.40 -10.49 -4.33
N ALA A 76 4.23 -11.11 -3.17
CA ALA A 76 2.91 -11.59 -2.72
C ALA A 76 1.90 -10.44 -2.55
N LEU A 77 2.35 -9.30 -1.98
CA LEU A 77 1.55 -8.08 -1.86
C LEU A 77 1.19 -7.49 -3.23
N GLU A 78 2.14 -7.44 -4.16
CA GLU A 78 1.92 -6.96 -5.53
C GLU A 78 0.93 -7.85 -6.28
N MET A 79 1.04 -9.17 -6.16
CA MET A 79 0.10 -10.12 -6.74
C MET A 79 -1.30 -9.97 -6.14
N ALA A 80 -1.42 -9.83 -4.82
CA ALA A 80 -2.70 -9.57 -4.15
C ALA A 80 -3.33 -8.25 -4.62
N ASN A 81 -2.53 -7.21 -4.82
CA ASN A 81 -2.98 -5.91 -5.33
C ASN A 81 -3.36 -5.94 -6.83
N ALA A 82 -2.73 -6.82 -7.63
CA ALA A 82 -3.09 -7.01 -9.03
C ALA A 82 -4.44 -7.74 -9.20
N VAL A 83 -4.77 -8.64 -8.27
CA VAL A 83 -5.99 -9.45 -8.32
C VAL A 83 -7.17 -8.80 -7.58
N GLY A 84 -6.92 -7.89 -6.63
CA GLY A 84 -7.91 -7.38 -5.67
C GLY A 84 -8.54 -6.01 -5.95
N LYS A 85 -8.43 -5.41 -7.14
CA LYS A 85 -9.03 -4.09 -7.42
C LYS A 85 -10.53 -4.21 -7.67
N VAL A 86 -11.32 -4.07 -6.61
CA VAL A 86 -12.79 -4.05 -6.67
C VAL A 86 -13.26 -2.63 -6.35
N ALA A 87 -13.96 -2.01 -7.29
CA ALA A 87 -14.64 -0.74 -7.09
C ALA A 87 -15.94 -0.73 -7.89
N PHE A 88 -16.96 -0.07 -7.35
CA PHE A 88 -18.22 0.17 -8.05
C PHE A 88 -18.78 1.55 -7.67
N SER A 89 -19.60 2.08 -8.56
CA SER A 89 -20.40 3.27 -8.37
C SER A 89 -21.70 3.06 -9.14
N ALA A 90 -22.83 3.33 -8.50
CA ALA A 90 -24.15 3.19 -9.08
C ALA A 90 -25.01 4.41 -8.71
N SER A 91 -25.82 4.86 -9.66
CA SER A 91 -26.89 5.85 -9.45
C SER A 91 -28.26 5.16 -9.35
N LEU A 92 -29.27 5.88 -8.87
CA LEU A 92 -30.62 5.33 -8.72
C LEU A 92 -31.26 5.00 -10.06
N LEU A 93 -31.27 5.99 -10.95
CA LEU A 93 -31.88 5.90 -12.26
C LEU A 93 -30.79 5.83 -13.32
N GLU A 94 -31.01 4.96 -14.32
CA GLU A 94 -30.22 4.93 -15.55
C GLU A 94 -30.58 6.11 -16.46
N SER A 95 -31.84 6.53 -16.47
CA SER A 95 -32.34 7.70 -17.19
C SER A 95 -33.68 8.19 -16.63
N GLY A 96 -34.06 9.41 -16.97
CA GLY A 96 -35.30 10.05 -16.51
C GLY A 96 -35.12 10.85 -15.21
N GLU A 97 -36.23 11.25 -14.63
CA GLU A 97 -36.28 12.00 -13.37
C GLU A 97 -37.53 11.61 -12.56
N GLY A 98 -37.45 11.67 -11.23
CA GLY A 98 -38.60 11.40 -10.38
C GLY A 98 -38.25 11.04 -8.94
N ASN A 99 -39.29 11.08 -8.09
CA ASN A 99 -39.25 10.46 -6.78
C ASN A 99 -39.27 8.93 -6.93
N THR A 100 -38.42 8.25 -6.19
CA THR A 100 -38.46 6.79 -6.03
C THR A 100 -38.77 6.44 -4.59
N GLY A 101 -39.83 5.64 -4.39
CA GLY A 101 -40.41 5.32 -3.09
C GLY A 101 -40.46 3.84 -2.71
N SER A 102 -40.93 3.60 -1.49
CA SER A 102 -40.65 2.45 -0.61
C SER A 102 -41.38 1.11 -0.89
N ASP A 103 -41.49 0.66 -2.14
CA ASP A 103 -42.11 -0.66 -2.41
C ASP A 103 -41.15 -1.77 -2.80
N VAL A 104 -39.86 -1.49 -2.87
CA VAL A 104 -38.86 -2.53 -3.10
C VAL A 104 -37.60 -2.09 -2.38
N PHE A 105 -36.95 -3.00 -1.64
CA PHE A 105 -35.49 -3.06 -1.68
C PHE A 105 -35.11 -2.64 -3.07
N VAL A 106 -34.48 -1.49 -3.27
CA VAL A 106 -34.32 -1.02 -4.63
C VAL A 106 -33.42 -2.04 -5.30
N SER A 107 -34.03 -2.99 -6.01
CA SER A 107 -33.38 -4.21 -6.45
C SER A 107 -32.41 -3.89 -7.58
N SER A 108 -32.45 -2.63 -8.03
CA SER A 108 -31.52 -1.95 -8.92
C SER A 108 -30.43 -1.13 -8.23
N PHE A 109 -30.51 -0.75 -6.94
CA PHE A 109 -29.47 0.07 -6.27
C PHE A 109 -28.21 -0.71 -5.91
N GLY A 110 -28.22 -2.02 -6.17
CA GLY A 110 -27.04 -2.86 -6.07
C GLY A 110 -26.86 -3.47 -4.69
N TYR A 111 -26.72 -4.79 -4.70
CA TYR A 111 -26.11 -5.51 -3.60
C TYR A 111 -24.62 -5.64 -3.93
N PHE A 112 -23.77 -5.27 -2.98
CA PHE A 112 -22.36 -5.62 -3.05
C PHE A 112 -22.14 -6.94 -2.32
N THR A 113 -21.59 -7.94 -3.00
CA THR A 113 -21.16 -9.20 -2.36
C THR A 113 -19.65 -9.25 -2.33
N ALA A 114 -19.06 -9.41 -1.15
CA ALA A 114 -17.62 -9.50 -0.99
C ALA A 114 -17.08 -10.80 -1.61
N ALA A 115 -16.28 -10.67 -2.67
CA ALA A 115 -15.61 -11.82 -3.30
C ALA A 115 -14.33 -12.25 -2.57
N VAL A 116 -13.74 -11.36 -1.76
CA VAL A 116 -12.51 -11.58 -1.00
C VAL A 116 -12.66 -11.02 0.40
N ARG A 117 -11.94 -11.58 1.38
CA ARG A 117 -11.87 -11.00 2.72
C ARG A 117 -10.98 -9.77 2.69
N ALA A 118 -11.53 -8.62 3.05
CA ALA A 118 -10.82 -7.34 2.97
C ALA A 118 -11.49 -6.23 3.80
N LEU A 119 -10.81 -5.10 3.91
CA LEU A 119 -11.42 -3.84 4.32
C LEU A 119 -11.92 -3.08 3.09
N TYR A 120 -13.18 -2.65 3.14
CA TYR A 120 -13.87 -1.91 2.09
C TYR A 120 -14.34 -0.56 2.61
N TYR A 121 -14.30 0.47 1.77
CA TYR A 121 -14.99 1.72 2.01
C TYR A 121 -16.29 1.74 1.23
N PHE A 122 -17.38 2.16 1.87
CA PHE A 122 -18.67 2.40 1.24
C PHE A 122 -19.17 3.80 1.54
N SER A 123 -19.84 4.41 0.60
CA SER A 123 -20.57 5.67 0.80
C SER A 123 -21.85 5.71 0.00
N PHE A 124 -22.83 6.45 0.50
CA PHE A 124 -24.05 6.76 -0.24
C PHE A 124 -24.37 8.25 -0.15
N THR A 125 -25.04 8.75 -1.18
CA THR A 125 -25.68 10.06 -1.22
C THR A 125 -27.13 9.88 -1.65
N GLY A 126 -28.03 10.70 -1.12
CA GLY A 126 -29.41 10.77 -1.58
C GLY A 126 -29.92 12.19 -1.59
N HIS A 127 -30.57 12.56 -2.70
CA HIS A 127 -31.30 13.80 -2.79
C HIS A 127 -32.69 13.59 -2.20
N VAL A 128 -33.05 14.35 -1.17
CA VAL A 128 -34.31 14.16 -0.45
C VAL A 128 -35.46 14.60 -1.35
N ALA A 129 -36.44 13.71 -1.56
CA ALA A 129 -37.61 14.05 -2.35
C ALA A 129 -38.51 15.06 -1.62
N HIS A 130 -39.13 15.96 -2.37
CA HIS A 130 -40.12 16.88 -1.82
C HIS A 130 -41.43 16.17 -1.53
N THR A 131 -41.59 15.70 -0.28
CA THR A 131 -42.74 14.93 0.18
C THR A 131 -43.15 15.31 1.60
N GLU A 132 -44.33 14.88 2.03
CA GLU A 132 -44.82 15.11 3.40
C GLU A 132 -44.14 14.22 4.47
N SER A 133 -43.28 13.28 4.05
CA SER A 133 -42.59 12.33 4.92
C SER A 133 -41.09 12.61 4.99
N GLY A 134 -40.47 12.27 6.13
CA GLY A 134 -39.01 12.27 6.24
C GLY A 134 -38.39 11.10 5.49
N THR A 135 -37.11 11.24 5.17
CA THR A 135 -36.34 10.24 4.42
C THR A 135 -35.23 9.69 5.28
N LEU A 136 -35.01 8.37 5.22
CA LEU A 136 -33.91 7.69 5.89
C LEU A 136 -33.27 6.69 4.93
N MET A 137 -31.98 6.87 4.69
CA MET A 137 -31.15 5.89 3.99
C MET A 137 -30.25 5.20 5.01
N ARG A 138 -30.23 3.87 5.00
CA ARG A 138 -29.37 3.06 5.86
C ARG A 138 -28.53 2.08 5.05
N LEU A 139 -27.25 2.00 5.39
CA LEU A 139 -26.37 0.95 4.91
C LEU A 139 -26.46 -0.23 5.89
N VAL A 140 -26.68 -1.43 5.33
CA VAL A 140 -26.77 -2.67 6.09
C VAL A 140 -25.72 -3.66 5.61
N LYS A 141 -25.25 -4.51 6.52
CA LYS A 141 -24.41 -5.68 6.24
C LYS A 141 -25.20 -6.92 6.63
N ASN A 142 -25.51 -7.81 5.68
CA ASN A 142 -26.31 -9.02 5.93
C ASN A 142 -27.62 -8.70 6.69
N GLU A 143 -28.32 -7.63 6.30
CA GLU A 143 -29.51 -7.08 6.98
C GLU A 143 -29.29 -6.41 8.35
N ASP A 144 -28.09 -6.52 8.93
CA ASP A 144 -27.75 -5.80 10.16
C ASP A 144 -27.42 -4.33 9.86
N PHE A 145 -28.01 -3.43 10.65
CA PHE A 145 -27.80 -1.99 10.55
C PHE A 145 -26.35 -1.61 10.86
N ILE A 146 -25.75 -0.76 10.00
CA ILE A 146 -24.39 -0.24 10.19
C ILE A 146 -24.39 1.27 10.40
N VAL A 147 -24.82 2.04 9.40
CA VAL A 147 -24.89 3.51 9.44
C VAL A 147 -26.13 4.00 8.71
N ALA A 148 -26.64 5.15 9.10
CA ALA A 148 -27.73 5.83 8.39
C ALA A 148 -27.50 7.32 8.30
N SER A 149 -28.18 7.94 7.36
CA SER A 149 -28.39 9.37 7.29
C SER A 149 -29.82 9.61 6.82
N GLY A 150 -30.44 10.64 7.33
CA GLY A 150 -31.84 10.92 7.09
C GLY A 150 -32.15 12.37 7.37
N ASP A 151 -33.20 12.85 6.73
CA ASP A 151 -33.70 14.20 6.93
C ASP A 151 -35.19 14.20 7.19
N ARG A 152 -35.67 15.31 7.74
CA ARG A 152 -37.10 15.58 7.83
C ARG A 152 -37.66 15.87 6.45
N ARG A 153 -38.99 15.92 6.37
CA ARG A 153 -39.67 16.39 5.18
C ARG A 153 -39.19 17.80 4.82
N THR A 154 -38.96 18.05 3.53
CA THR A 154 -38.71 19.39 3.02
C THR A 154 -39.99 20.23 3.07
N THR A 155 -39.87 21.55 2.93
CA THR A 155 -40.99 22.50 2.99
C THR A 155 -41.01 23.41 1.76
N ALA A 156 -42.05 24.22 1.57
CA ALA A 156 -42.08 25.15 0.44
C ALA A 156 -40.98 26.23 0.56
N GLU A 157 -40.59 26.57 1.79
CA GLU A 157 -39.51 27.50 2.10
C GLU A 157 -38.12 26.85 2.07
N ASP A 158 -38.06 25.53 2.18
CA ASP A 158 -36.83 24.72 2.19
C ASP A 158 -37.01 23.43 1.36
N PRO A 159 -36.95 23.54 0.02
CA PRO A 159 -37.41 22.47 -0.88
C PRO A 159 -36.35 21.41 -1.20
N GLU A 160 -35.07 21.66 -0.93
CA GLU A 160 -33.96 20.79 -1.36
C GLU A 160 -33.02 20.45 -0.21
N ASP A 161 -32.97 19.15 0.14
CA ASP A 161 -32.04 18.60 1.12
C ASP A 161 -31.28 17.41 0.56
N ASN A 162 -30.15 17.07 1.21
CA ASN A 162 -29.34 15.92 0.84
C ASN A 162 -28.91 15.13 2.08
N VAL A 163 -28.87 13.82 1.95
CA VAL A 163 -28.35 12.90 2.95
C VAL A 163 -27.11 12.20 2.41
N ALA A 164 -26.10 12.03 3.26
CA ALA A 164 -24.92 11.25 2.92
C ALA A 164 -24.34 10.59 4.17
N ASN A 165 -23.73 9.41 4.00
CA ASN A 165 -22.90 8.79 5.01
C ASN A 165 -21.87 7.85 4.36
N GLY A 166 -20.85 7.45 5.11
CA GLY A 166 -19.86 6.48 4.66
C GLY A 166 -19.19 5.76 5.81
N VAL A 167 -18.69 4.56 5.53
CA VAL A 167 -18.13 3.65 6.55
C VAL A 167 -17.05 2.76 5.94
N VAL A 168 -16.06 2.41 6.76
CA VAL A 168 -15.10 1.35 6.45
C VAL A 168 -15.54 0.08 7.15
N LEU A 169 -15.67 -1.02 6.41
CA LEU A 169 -16.11 -2.32 6.91
C LEU A 169 -15.12 -3.41 6.55
N GLN A 170 -14.82 -4.28 7.52
CA GLN A 170 -14.24 -5.58 7.24
C GLN A 170 -15.35 -6.52 6.78
N LEU A 171 -15.16 -7.13 5.61
CA LEU A 171 -16.07 -8.11 5.04
C LEU A 171 -15.36 -9.45 4.88
N GLU A 172 -16.10 -10.52 5.19
CA GLU A 172 -15.74 -11.90 4.84
C GLU A 172 -16.29 -12.26 3.46
N VAL A 173 -15.74 -13.31 2.84
CA VAL A 173 -16.24 -13.80 1.55
C VAL A 173 -17.72 -14.18 1.67
N GLY A 174 -18.55 -13.59 0.80
CA GLY A 174 -20.00 -13.81 0.78
C GLY A 174 -20.81 -12.84 1.62
N ASP A 175 -20.18 -11.96 2.41
CA ASP A 175 -20.92 -10.87 3.08
C ASP A 175 -21.57 -9.95 2.04
N VAL A 176 -22.81 -9.55 2.32
CA VAL A 176 -23.62 -8.68 1.45
C VAL A 176 -23.80 -7.31 2.10
N VAL A 177 -23.50 -6.25 1.36
CA VAL A 177 -23.75 -4.86 1.75
C VAL A 177 -24.76 -4.25 0.79
N SER A 178 -25.75 -3.54 1.34
CA SER A 178 -26.74 -2.82 0.54
C SER A 178 -27.20 -1.55 1.24
N VAL A 179 -27.85 -0.66 0.47
CA VAL A 179 -28.52 0.53 1.00
C VAL A 179 -30.02 0.32 0.95
N GLN A 180 -30.69 0.59 2.06
CA GLN A 180 -32.14 0.50 2.21
C GLN A 180 -32.72 1.89 2.44
N LEU A 181 -33.89 2.12 1.85
CA LEU A 181 -34.61 3.40 1.89
C LEU A 181 -35.91 3.26 2.67
N SER A 182 -36.18 4.26 3.53
CA SER A 182 -37.51 4.56 4.07
C SER A 182 -37.86 5.99 3.69
N GLY A 183 -39.04 6.19 3.10
CA GLY A 183 -39.44 7.47 2.49
C GLY A 183 -39.19 7.50 0.99
N GLU A 184 -38.94 8.70 0.45
CA GLU A 184 -38.70 8.91 -0.98
C GLU A 184 -37.41 9.71 -1.19
N ILE A 185 -36.72 9.39 -2.28
CA ILE A 185 -35.54 10.11 -2.76
C ILE A 185 -35.75 10.48 -4.22
N TRP A 186 -35.22 11.63 -4.61
CA TRP A 186 -35.25 12.11 -5.98
C TRP A 186 -33.97 11.69 -6.70
N ASP A 187 -34.11 11.37 -7.97
CA ASP A 187 -32.98 11.32 -8.90
C ASP A 187 -33.40 11.87 -10.25
N ASP A 188 -32.43 12.33 -11.02
CA ASP A 188 -32.62 12.92 -12.34
C ASP A 188 -31.38 12.66 -13.22
N GLN A 189 -31.33 13.28 -14.40
CA GLN A 189 -30.18 13.21 -15.31
C GLN A 189 -28.84 13.66 -14.70
N TYR A 190 -28.81 14.22 -13.48
CA TYR A 190 -27.59 14.58 -12.78
C TYR A 190 -27.08 13.48 -11.85
N HIS A 191 -27.78 12.35 -11.71
CA HIS A 191 -27.36 11.20 -10.91
C HIS A 191 -27.00 11.59 -9.46
N ARG A 192 -27.93 12.28 -8.79
CA ARG A 192 -27.73 12.90 -7.47
C ARG A 192 -27.66 11.86 -6.35
N THR A 193 -28.37 10.76 -6.54
CA THR A 193 -28.49 9.70 -5.55
C THR A 193 -27.61 8.54 -5.95
N THR A 194 -26.59 8.23 -5.14
CA THR A 194 -25.53 7.28 -5.49
C THR A 194 -25.22 6.31 -4.36
N PHE A 195 -24.74 5.12 -4.74
CA PHE A 195 -24.10 4.15 -3.84
C PHE A 195 -22.75 3.74 -4.43
N ASN A 196 -21.70 3.87 -3.64
CA ASN A 196 -20.33 3.71 -4.07
C ASN A 196 -19.58 2.81 -3.09
N GLY A 197 -18.60 2.07 -3.60
CA GLY A 197 -17.70 1.34 -2.73
C GLY A 197 -16.45 0.84 -3.44
N PHE A 198 -15.38 0.63 -2.67
CA PHE A 198 -14.14 0.07 -3.17
C PHE A 198 -13.37 -0.66 -2.07
N LEU A 199 -12.56 -1.64 -2.50
CA LEU A 199 -11.63 -2.36 -1.66
C LEU A 199 -10.46 -1.44 -1.29
N LEU A 200 -10.14 -1.35 0.00
CA LEU A 200 -8.97 -0.62 0.51
C LEU A 200 -7.73 -1.52 0.47
N PHE A 201 -7.79 -2.66 1.15
CA PHE A 201 -6.74 -3.68 1.10
C PHE A 201 -7.26 -5.06 1.53
N PRO A 202 -6.78 -6.17 0.91
CA PRO A 202 -7.10 -7.53 1.32
C PRO A 202 -6.54 -7.87 2.71
N LEU A 203 -7.18 -8.83 3.41
CA LEU A 203 -6.82 -9.29 4.76
C LEU A 203 -6.51 -10.80 4.83
#